data_AF-A0A1Q6Y963-F1
#
_entry.id   AF-A0A1Q6Y963-F1
#
_cell.length_a   1.000
_cell.length_b   1.000
_cell.length_c   1.000
_cell.angle_alpha   90.00
_cell.angle_beta   90.00
_cell.angle_gamma   90.00
#
_symmetry.space_group_name_H-M   'P 1'
#
loop_
_entity.id
_entity.type
_entity.pdbx_description
1 polymer ?
#
loop_
_entity_poly.entity_id
_entity_poly.type
_entity_poly.pdbx_seq_one_letter_code
_entity_poly.pdbx_strand_id
1 'polypeptide(L)'
;MHNIGLNAYRFSVSWPRVLPTGRQQVNTKGLDFYDRLVDELLKYDIQPALTLYHWDLPEALQQRGGWKVRETAYAFAEYADLLSRQLGDRVKWWMTLNEP
;
A
#
# COMPACT_ATOMS: atom_id res chain seq x y z
N MET A 1 3.57 13.48 -14.68
CA MET A 1 4.82 12.74 -14.45
C MET A 1 5.53 12.50 -15.76
N HIS A 2 4.86 11.93 -16.76
CA HIS A 2 5.43 11.73 -18.10
C HIS A 2 6.00 13.03 -18.72
N ASN A 3 5.23 14.13 -18.73
CA ASN A 3 5.66 15.40 -19.33
C ASN A 3 6.87 16.07 -18.65
N ILE A 4 7.26 15.64 -17.44
CA ILE A 4 8.45 16.13 -16.73
C ILE A 4 9.59 15.11 -16.74
N GLY A 5 9.50 14.05 -17.55
CA GLY A 5 10.57 13.09 -17.79
C GLY A 5 10.91 12.17 -16.62
N LEU A 6 9.95 11.90 -15.72
CA LEU A 6 10.17 10.95 -14.62
C LEU A 6 10.06 9.51 -15.11
N ASN A 7 11.04 8.67 -14.75
CA ASN A 7 11.08 7.25 -15.11
C ASN A 7 10.50 6.33 -14.01
N ALA A 8 10.28 6.87 -12.81
CA ALA A 8 9.72 6.15 -11.69
C ALA A 8 8.85 7.07 -10.83
N TYR A 9 7.85 6.50 -10.16
CA TYR A 9 7.01 7.21 -9.23
C TYR A 9 6.88 6.43 -7.93
N ARG A 10 7.37 7.04 -6.85
CA ARG A 10 7.21 6.53 -5.49
C ARG A 10 5.88 7.02 -4.92
N PHE A 11 5.07 6.09 -4.44
CA PHE A 11 3.82 6.38 -3.74
C PHE A 11 3.64 5.44 -2.54
N SER A 12 2.70 5.76 -1.66
CA SER A 12 2.26 4.85 -0.60
C SER A 12 0.84 4.36 -0.85
N VAL A 13 0.56 3.13 -0.40
CA VAL A 13 -0.80 2.62 -0.30
C VAL A 13 -1.35 3.01 1.06
N SER A 14 -2.57 3.52 1.06
CA SER A 14 -3.23 3.86 2.31
C SER A 14 -3.87 2.62 2.91
N TRP A 15 -3.32 2.14 4.02
CA TRP A 15 -3.81 0.94 4.69
C TRP A 15 -5.31 1.04 5.04
N PRO A 16 -5.84 2.09 5.68
CA PRO A 16 -7.27 2.19 5.99
C PRO A 16 -8.16 2.31 4.74
N ARG A 17 -7.61 2.68 3.57
CA ARG A 17 -8.36 2.65 2.32
C ARG A 17 -8.61 1.22 1.85
N VAL A 18 -7.64 0.33 2.00
CA VAL A 18 -7.71 -1.07 1.52
C VAL A 18 -8.32 -2.00 2.56
N LEU A 19 -7.96 -1.84 3.83
CA LEU A 19 -8.48 -2.58 4.98
C LEU A 19 -8.91 -1.56 6.05
N PRO A 20 -10.18 -1.10 6.06
CA PRO A 20 -10.63 -0.03 6.96
C PRO A 20 -10.43 -0.29 8.44
N THR A 21 -10.52 -1.56 8.87
CA THR A 21 -10.28 -2.01 10.25
C THR A 21 -8.85 -2.52 10.46
N GLY A 22 -8.00 -2.41 9.44
CA GLY A 22 -6.61 -2.87 9.40
C GLY A 22 -6.42 -4.36 9.15
N ARG A 23 -7.48 -5.17 9.23
CA ARG A 23 -7.47 -6.60 8.92
C ARG A 23 -8.79 -7.01 8.32
N GLN A 24 -8.75 -7.99 7.42
CA GLN A 24 -9.94 -8.57 6.79
C GLN A 24 -10.81 -7.49 6.09
N GLN A 25 -11.99 -7.90 5.57
CA GLN A 25 -12.95 -7.01 4.92
C GLN A 25 -12.31 -6.02 3.94
N VAL A 26 -11.76 -6.56 2.86
CA VAL A 26 -11.14 -5.75 1.79
C VAL A 26 -12.16 -4.76 1.24
N ASN A 27 -11.80 -3.49 1.24
CA ASN A 27 -12.52 -2.48 0.48
C ASN A 27 -12.04 -2.53 -0.98
N THR A 28 -12.77 -3.26 -1.82
CA THR A 28 -12.43 -3.47 -3.23
C THR A 28 -12.24 -2.16 -3.98
N LYS A 29 -13.12 -1.16 -3.79
CA LYS A 29 -12.96 0.17 -4.41
C LYS A 29 -11.65 0.85 -4.03
N GLY A 30 -11.17 0.61 -2.81
CA GLY A 30 -9.89 1.11 -2.34
C GLY A 30 -8.72 0.44 -3.04
N LEU A 31 -8.81 -0.88 -3.24
CA LEU A 31 -7.81 -1.67 -3.95
C LEU A 31 -7.79 -1.35 -5.46
N ASP A 32 -8.96 -1.25 -6.09
CA ASP A 32 -9.14 -0.93 -7.51
C ASP A 32 -8.57 0.45 -7.90
N PHE A 33 -8.45 1.36 -6.93
CA PHE A 33 -7.76 2.62 -7.15
C PHE A 33 -6.27 2.41 -7.41
N TYR A 34 -5.61 1.59 -6.60
CA TYR A 34 -4.17 1.31 -6.75
C TYR A 34 -3.89 0.43 -7.95
N ASP A 35 -4.80 -0.49 -8.27
CA ASP A 35 -4.75 -1.30 -9.49
C ASP A 35 -4.70 -0.40 -10.74
N ARG A 36 -5.66 0.52 -10.88
CA ARG A 36 -5.70 1.49 -11.99
C ARG A 36 -4.53 2.47 -11.97
N LEU A 37 -4.05 2.88 -10.79
CA LEU A 37 -2.88 3.75 -10.68
C LEU A 37 -1.63 3.06 -11.23
N VAL A 38 -1.41 1.79 -10.87
CA VAL A 38 -0.28 1.00 -11.36
C VAL A 38 -0.38 0.82 -12.88
N ASP A 39 -1.55 0.49 -13.41
CA ASP A 39 -1.76 0.36 -14.86
C ASP A 39 -1.48 1.67 -15.60
N GLU A 40 -1.97 2.80 -15.08
CA GLU A 40 -1.76 4.10 -15.73
C GLU A 40 -0.28 4.52 -15.68
N LEU A 41 0.45 4.23 -14.58
CA LEU A 41 1.89 4.50 -14.51
C LEU A 41 2.65 3.68 -15.57
N LEU A 42 2.37 2.39 -15.67
CA LEU A 42 3.02 1.49 -16.62
C LEU A 42 2.69 1.83 -18.07
N LYS A 43 1.46 2.27 -18.35
CA LYS A 43 1.06 2.76 -19.69
C LYS A 43 1.91 3.95 -20.17
N TYR A 44 2.47 4.73 -19.25
CA TYR A 44 3.36 5.87 -19.56
C TYR A 44 4.84 5.57 -19.29
N ASP A 45 5.22 4.28 -19.20
CA ASP A 45 6.58 3.80 -18.91
C ASP A 45 7.17 4.32 -17.59
N ILE A 46 6.32 4.64 -16.61
CA ILE A 46 6.75 5.09 -15.29
C ILE A 46 6.76 3.89 -14.34
N GLN A 47 7.93 3.56 -13.80
CA GLN A 47 8.07 2.45 -12.86
C GLN A 47 7.37 2.75 -11.52
N PRO A 48 6.40 1.93 -11.08
CA PRO A 48 5.75 2.11 -9.78
C PRO A 48 6.67 1.62 -8.64
N ALA A 49 6.88 2.48 -7.64
CA ALA A 49 7.63 2.16 -6.43
C ALA A 49 6.74 2.33 -5.19
N LEU A 50 6.29 1.21 -4.62
CA LEU A 50 5.20 1.18 -3.63
C LEU A 50 5.74 1.10 -2.20
N THR A 51 5.38 2.08 -1.37
CA THR A 51 5.60 2.06 0.09
C THR A 51 4.36 1.51 0.79
N LEU A 52 4.47 0.39 1.50
CA LEU A 52 3.35 -0.27 2.16
C LEU A 52 2.79 0.57 3.31
N TYR A 53 3.66 1.11 4.15
CA TYR A 53 3.28 1.92 5.30
C TYR A 53 3.97 3.28 5.31
N HIS A 54 3.16 4.35 5.36
CA HIS A 54 3.62 5.73 5.44
C HIS A 54 2.82 6.50 6.50
N TRP A 55 2.87 5.97 7.72
CA TRP A 55 2.33 6.54 8.97
C TRP A 55 0.81 6.56 9.12
N ASP A 56 0.05 6.06 8.15
CA ASP A 56 -1.41 6.05 8.17
C ASP A 56 -1.99 4.75 8.74
N LEU A 57 -1.68 4.45 10.01
CA LEU A 57 -2.20 3.25 10.67
C LEU A 57 -3.74 3.33 10.76
N PRO A 58 -4.48 2.26 10.41
CA PRO A 58 -5.92 2.20 10.63
C PRO A 58 -6.29 2.46 12.10
N GLU A 59 -7.25 3.36 12.31
CA GLU A 59 -7.67 3.79 13.65
C GLU A 59 -8.10 2.60 14.54
N ALA A 60 -8.74 1.58 13.95
CA ALA A 60 -9.13 0.37 14.66
C ALA A 60 -7.95 -0.41 15.26
N LEU A 61 -6.75 -0.35 14.64
CA LEU A 61 -5.52 -0.91 15.19
C LEU A 61 -4.90 0.02 16.23
N GLN A 62 -4.94 1.33 15.99
CA GLN A 62 -4.46 2.33 16.94
C GLN A 62 -5.20 2.24 18.29
N GLN A 63 -6.53 2.11 18.26
CA GLN A 63 -7.37 1.94 19.45
C GLN A 63 -7.06 0.66 20.25
N ARG A 64 -6.45 -0.35 19.62
CA ARG A 64 -6.00 -1.59 20.26
C ARG A 64 -4.56 -1.52 20.78
N GLY A 65 -3.91 -0.36 20.68
CA GLY A 65 -2.55 -0.13 21.17
C GLY A 65 -1.53 0.23 20.08
N GLY A 66 -1.92 0.16 18.79
CA GLY A 66 -1.08 0.54 17.66
C GLY A 66 0.22 -0.25 17.59
N TRP A 67 1.31 0.38 17.17
CA TRP A 67 2.61 -0.31 17.05
C TRP A 67 3.21 -0.81 18.37
N LYS A 68 2.65 -0.44 19.52
CA LYS A 68 3.08 -0.95 20.84
C LYS A 68 2.60 -2.38 21.11
N VAL A 69 1.63 -2.87 20.33
CA VAL A 69 1.10 -4.24 20.44
C VAL A 69 1.56 -5.09 19.24
N ARG A 70 2.00 -6.32 19.52
CA ARG A 70 2.63 -7.19 18.52
C ARG A 70 1.67 -7.58 17.40
N GLU A 71 0.38 -7.62 17.72
CA GLU A 71 -0.73 -7.91 16.81
C GLU A 71 -0.75 -6.99 15.60
N THR A 72 -0.26 -5.74 15.74
CA THR A 72 -0.17 -4.79 14.63
C THR A 72 0.85 -5.22 13.57
N ALA A 73 1.96 -5.85 13.97
CA ALA A 73 2.91 -6.40 13.02
C ALA A 73 2.33 -7.59 12.24
N TYR A 74 1.48 -8.41 12.87
CA TYR A 74 0.75 -9.48 12.18
C TYR A 74 -0.31 -8.93 11.23
N ALA A 75 -1.03 -7.89 11.64
CA ALA A 75 -1.97 -7.18 10.74
C ALA A 75 -1.23 -6.60 9.52
N PHE A 76 -0.04 -6.04 9.73
CA PHE A 76 0.79 -5.51 8.66
C PHE A 76 1.23 -6.60 7.67
N ALA A 77 1.59 -7.79 8.16
CA ALA A 77 1.94 -8.91 7.31
C ALA A 77 0.75 -9.38 6.43
N GLU A 78 -0.47 -9.44 6.99
CA GLU A 78 -1.68 -9.76 6.22
C GLU A 78 -1.98 -8.72 5.14
N TYR A 79 -1.81 -7.44 5.48
CA TYR A 79 -1.96 -6.34 4.54
C TYR A 79 -0.91 -6.37 3.42
N ALA A 80 0.34 -6.66 3.76
CA ALA A 80 1.42 -6.81 2.78
C ALA A 80 1.17 -8.00 1.85
N ASP A 81 0.72 -9.15 2.38
CA ASP A 81 0.36 -10.33 1.57
C ASP A 81 -0.74 -9.99 0.56
N LEU A 82 -1.83 -9.34 1.01
CA LEU A 82 -2.92 -8.90 0.13
C LEU A 82 -2.42 -8.03 -1.03
N LEU A 83 -1.62 -7.00 -0.75
CA LEU A 83 -1.11 -6.12 -1.80
C LEU A 83 -0.11 -6.81 -2.72
N SER A 84 0.72 -7.70 -2.19
CA SER A 84 1.68 -8.47 -3.00
C SER A 84 0.98 -9.39 -4.00
N ARG A 85 -0.13 -10.02 -3.60
CA ARG A 85 -0.94 -10.86 -4.50
C ARG A 85 -1.64 -10.04 -5.59
N GLN A 86 -2.13 -8.86 -5.24
CA GLN A 86 -2.89 -8.02 -6.18
C GLN A 86 -1.99 -7.29 -7.19
N LEU A 87 -0.84 -6.79 -6.74
CA LEU A 87 -0.02 -5.85 -7.51
C LEU A 87 1.40 -6.37 -7.80
N GLY A 88 1.82 -7.51 -7.25
CA GLY A 88 3.19 -8.02 -7.37
C GLY A 88 3.57 -8.51 -8.77
N ASP A 89 2.60 -8.77 -9.63
CA ASP A 89 2.81 -9.05 -11.05
C ASP A 89 3.42 -7.85 -11.78
N ARG A 90 3.03 -6.62 -11.38
CA ARG A 90 3.39 -5.35 -12.02
C ARG A 90 4.37 -4.50 -11.20
N VAL A 91 4.21 -4.42 -9.88
CA VAL A 91 5.07 -3.61 -9.00
C VAL A 91 6.30 -4.40 -8.59
N LYS A 92 7.49 -3.88 -8.95
CA LYS A 92 8.77 -4.53 -8.65
C LYS A 92 9.53 -3.90 -7.48
N TRP A 93 9.30 -2.64 -7.18
CA TRP A 93 9.99 -1.94 -6.09
C TRP A 93 9.05 -1.74 -4.90
N TRP A 94 9.42 -2.34 -3.77
CA TRP A 94 8.64 -2.35 -2.55
C TRP A 94 9.44 -1.76 -1.40
N MET A 95 8.82 -0.87 -0.63
CA MET A 95 9.33 -0.34 0.62
C MET A 95 8.34 -0.72 1.72
N THR A 96 8.82 -1.35 2.79
CA THR A 96 7.93 -1.86 3.85
C THR A 96 7.40 -0.73 4.74
N LEU A 97 8.29 -0.05 5.47
CA LEU A 97 7.95 1.10 6.31
C LEU A 97 8.79 2.30 5.87
N ASN A 98 8.16 3.47 5.80
CA ASN A 98 8.86 4.74 5.69
C ASN A 98 9.22 5.25 7.10
N GLU A 99 10.50 5.57 7.32
CA GLU A 99 10.99 6.26 8.53
C GLU A 99 10.39 5.70 9.84
N PRO A 100 10.80 4.46 10.22
CA PRO A 100 10.31 3.78 11.41
C PRO A 100 10.87 4.34 12.73
#